data_AF-A0AA96PVY5-F1
#
_entry.id   AF-A0AA96PVY5-F1
#
_cell.length_a   1.000
_cell.length_b   1.000
_cell.length_c   1.000
_cell.angle_alpha   90.00
_cell.angle_beta   90.00
_cell.angle_gamma   90.00
#
_symmetry.space_group_name_H-M   'P 1'
#
loop_
_entity.id
_entity.type
_entity.pdbx_description
1 polymer ?
#
loop_
_entity_poly.entity_id
_entity_poly.type
_entity_poly.pdbx_seq_one_letter_code
_entity_poly.pdbx_strand_id
1 'polypeptide(L)'
;MIVLVLLALLAKAFYQPETMDERSAVYSLGSGWYQLRDGERINLQLPGTVMADTDGKVMLYNDTLSALDVGMVISTRGVEHHLEICMGDQVLYQYRNQEFQKNLQMQGKIWADVFLPKETGQEPVCLIYEGKKNGQLYIQAPIIGSFAAVIRNHVKEAFFSVLIMLGMLGLGVASVIIYLYIRHRQIEEKRFLNVAYFLILCDFWCILDSGMYQMYGRQTAAGTLISFYAFMLMSVPMLRFVQNTVRKKRAVGS
;
A
#
# COMPACT_ATOMS: atom_id res chain seq x y z
N MET A 1 -1.57 12.71 -24.36
CA MET A 1 -1.82 11.35 -24.86
C MET A 1 -1.58 10.29 -23.79
N ILE A 2 -0.37 10.19 -23.21
CA ILE A 2 -0.02 9.18 -22.19
C ILE A 2 -0.96 9.19 -20.98
N VAL A 3 -1.23 10.37 -20.39
CA VAL A 3 -2.13 10.48 -19.22
C VAL A 3 -3.58 10.08 -19.54
N LEU A 4 -4.06 10.40 -20.75
CA LEU A 4 -5.41 9.98 -21.19
C LEU A 4 -5.48 8.48 -21.43
N VAL A 5 -4.41 7.87 -21.95
CA VAL A 5 -4.31 6.41 -22.09
C VAL A 5 -4.27 5.73 -20.72
N LEU A 6 -3.51 6.27 -19.76
CA LEU A 6 -3.48 5.76 -18.38
C LEU A 6 -4.83 5.91 -17.67
N LEU A 7 -5.50 7.05 -17.83
CA LEU A 7 -6.86 7.28 -17.32
C LEU A 7 -7.87 6.33 -17.96
N ALA A 8 -7.77 6.09 -19.27
CA ALA A 8 -8.64 5.14 -19.97
C ALA A 8 -8.38 3.69 -19.56
N LEU A 9 -7.12 3.31 -19.32
CA LEU A 9 -6.75 1.99 -18.79
C LEU A 9 -7.28 1.80 -17.36
N LEU A 10 -7.18 2.83 -16.51
CA LEU A 10 -7.77 2.79 -15.18
C LEU A 10 -9.29 2.74 -15.25
N ALA A 11 -9.92 3.61 -16.03
CA ALA A 11 -11.36 3.56 -16.23
C ALA A 11 -11.79 2.16 -16.69
N LYS A 12 -11.10 1.55 -17.64
CA LYS A 12 -11.37 0.16 -18.08
C LYS A 12 -11.17 -0.88 -16.96
N ALA A 13 -10.13 -0.74 -16.14
CA ALA A 13 -9.88 -1.64 -15.00
C ALA A 13 -10.95 -1.52 -13.90
N PHE A 14 -11.53 -0.33 -13.72
CA PHE A 14 -12.61 -0.08 -12.75
C PHE A 14 -14.00 -0.38 -13.31
N TYR A 15 -14.22 -0.15 -14.61
CA TYR A 15 -15.50 -0.32 -15.30
C TYR A 15 -15.68 -1.73 -15.87
N GLN A 16 -14.73 -2.63 -15.64
CA GLN A 16 -14.93 -4.03 -15.98
C GLN A 16 -16.12 -4.53 -15.17
N PRO A 17 -17.24 -4.91 -15.83
CA PRO A 17 -18.47 -5.25 -15.12
C PRO A 17 -18.17 -6.40 -14.17
N GLU A 18 -18.82 -6.38 -13.00
CA GLU A 18 -18.90 -7.54 -12.12
C GLU A 18 -19.52 -8.68 -12.91
N THR A 19 -18.69 -9.44 -13.61
CA THR A 19 -19.01 -10.83 -13.87
C THR A 19 -19.05 -11.46 -12.49
N MET A 20 -20.26 -11.56 -11.93
CA MET A 20 -20.54 -12.35 -10.72
C MET A 20 -20.18 -13.80 -11.02
N ASP A 21 -18.89 -14.11 -11.00
CA ASP A 21 -18.45 -15.43 -10.64
C ASP A 21 -18.38 -15.39 -9.11
N GLU A 22 -19.18 -16.19 -8.40
CA GLU A 22 -19.24 -16.17 -6.93
C GLU A 22 -17.86 -16.40 -6.28
N ARG A 23 -16.91 -16.98 -7.03
CA ARG A 23 -15.49 -17.16 -6.68
C ARG A 23 -14.61 -15.90 -6.84
N SER A 24 -15.16 -14.81 -7.38
CA SER A 24 -14.46 -13.55 -7.68
C SER A 24 -14.80 -12.40 -6.73
N ALA A 25 -15.70 -12.63 -5.77
CA ALA A 25 -16.03 -11.66 -4.73
C ALA A 25 -15.00 -11.72 -3.60
N VAL A 26 -14.52 -10.55 -3.16
CA VAL A 26 -13.78 -10.42 -1.90
C VAL A 26 -14.82 -10.32 -0.79
N TYR A 27 -14.72 -11.17 0.22
CA TYR A 27 -15.54 -11.05 1.42
C TYR A 27 -14.67 -10.76 2.64
N SER A 28 -15.23 -9.98 3.57
CA SER A 28 -14.57 -9.66 4.84
C SER A 28 -14.82 -10.79 5.82
N LEU A 29 -13.74 -11.40 6.32
CA LEU A 29 -13.77 -12.41 7.36
C LEU A 29 -13.81 -11.70 8.73
N GLY A 30 -14.94 -11.08 9.05
CA GLY A 30 -15.14 -10.38 10.32
C GLY A 30 -15.64 -11.26 11.47
N SER A 31 -16.29 -12.38 11.14
CA SER A 31 -16.89 -13.30 12.11
C SER A 31 -16.11 -14.61 12.22
N GLY A 32 -16.39 -15.38 13.28
CA GLY A 32 -15.76 -16.69 13.51
C GLY A 32 -14.39 -16.63 14.17
N TRP A 33 -13.90 -15.44 14.50
CA TRP A 33 -12.66 -15.27 15.24
C TRP A 33 -12.84 -15.61 16.71
N TYR A 34 -11.87 -16.29 17.30
CA TYR A 34 -11.85 -16.56 18.72
C TYR A 34 -10.42 -16.56 19.26
N GLN A 35 -10.31 -16.26 20.55
CA GLN A 35 -9.07 -16.38 21.31
C GLN A 35 -9.25 -17.51 22.33
N LEU A 36 -8.21 -18.33 22.50
CA LEU A 36 -8.12 -19.28 23.60
C LEU A 36 -7.41 -18.60 24.77
N ARG A 37 -8.11 -18.40 25.88
CA ARG A 37 -7.52 -17.89 27.14
C ARG A 37 -7.87 -18.88 28.25
N ASP A 38 -6.87 -19.37 28.96
CA ASP A 38 -7.03 -20.34 30.06
C ASP A 38 -7.87 -21.58 29.67
N GLY A 39 -7.80 -21.98 28.40
CA GLY A 39 -8.56 -23.11 27.85
C GLY A 39 -10.01 -22.78 27.46
N GLU A 40 -10.49 -21.56 27.71
CA GLU A 40 -11.81 -21.09 27.28
C GLU A 40 -11.76 -20.38 25.93
N ARG A 41 -12.76 -20.67 25.08
CA ARG A 41 -12.95 -20.02 23.78
C ARG A 41 -13.71 -18.71 23.96
N ILE A 42 -13.03 -17.59 23.73
CA ILE A 42 -13.61 -16.25 23.71
C ILE A 42 -13.83 -15.83 22.26
N ASN A 43 -15.10 -15.80 21.84
CA ASN A 43 -15.44 -15.35 20.49
C ASN A 43 -15.27 -13.83 20.35
N LEU A 44 -14.77 -13.41 19.19
CA LEU A 44 -14.44 -12.05 18.84
C LEU A 44 -15.03 -11.70 17.46
N GLN A 45 -15.33 -10.43 17.27
CA GLN A 45 -15.68 -9.89 15.95
C GLN A 45 -14.62 -8.88 15.52
N LEU A 46 -14.20 -8.98 14.27
CA LEU A 46 -13.29 -8.05 13.63
C LEU A 46 -14.08 -7.19 12.60
N PRO A 47 -13.72 -5.91 12.41
CA PRO A 47 -12.62 -5.19 13.05
C PRO A 47 -12.92 -4.86 14.53
N GLY A 48 -11.92 -5.00 15.40
CA GLY A 48 -12.13 -4.86 16.85
C GLY A 48 -10.83 -4.78 17.66
N THR A 49 -10.97 -4.33 18.90
CA THR A 49 -9.85 -4.28 19.85
C THR A 49 -9.71 -5.61 20.57
N VAL A 50 -8.54 -6.21 20.47
CA VAL A 50 -8.21 -7.48 21.13
C VAL A 50 -7.14 -7.22 22.19
N MET A 51 -7.28 -7.90 23.33
CA MET A 51 -6.33 -7.83 24.42
C MET A 51 -5.15 -8.78 24.14
N ALA A 52 -3.94 -8.30 24.31
CA ALA A 52 -2.75 -9.15 24.35
C ALA A 52 -2.76 -10.06 25.58
N ASP A 53 -2.13 -11.22 25.44
CA ASP A 53 -1.86 -12.11 26.56
C ASP A 53 -0.77 -11.52 27.47
N THR A 54 -0.53 -12.18 28.60
CA THR A 54 0.52 -11.89 29.59
C THR A 54 1.92 -11.85 28.97
N ASP A 55 2.16 -12.67 27.94
CA ASP A 55 3.40 -12.68 27.15
C ASP A 55 3.45 -11.60 26.07
N GLY A 56 2.39 -10.80 25.90
CA GLY A 56 2.29 -9.74 24.89
C GLY A 56 1.89 -10.25 23.50
N LYS A 57 1.64 -11.55 23.33
CA LYS A 57 1.15 -12.14 22.08
C LYS A 57 -0.37 -12.11 22.00
N VAL A 58 -0.92 -11.88 20.82
CA VAL A 58 -2.35 -12.01 20.52
C VAL A 58 -2.48 -13.16 19.52
N MET A 59 -3.12 -14.25 19.93
CA MET A 59 -3.39 -15.40 19.06
C MET A 59 -4.89 -15.44 18.76
N LEU A 60 -5.23 -15.32 17.48
CA LEU A 60 -6.61 -15.39 16.98
C LEU A 60 -6.77 -16.61 16.10
N TYR A 61 -7.84 -17.36 16.31
CA TYR A 61 -8.16 -18.56 15.55
C TYR A 61 -9.47 -18.37 14.81
N ASN A 62 -9.59 -18.98 13.62
CA ASN A 62 -10.84 -19.00 12.85
C ASN A 62 -11.04 -20.38 12.22
N ASP A 63 -12.18 -20.99 12.53
CA ASP A 63 -12.61 -22.32 12.08
C ASP A 63 -13.73 -22.27 11.03
N THR A 64 -14.07 -21.08 10.52
CA THR A 64 -15.18 -20.90 9.56
C THR A 64 -14.79 -21.14 8.11
N LEU A 65 -13.50 -21.34 7.82
CA LEU A 65 -13.01 -21.62 6.48
C LEU A 65 -13.41 -23.02 6.03
N SER A 66 -13.68 -23.15 4.74
CA SER A 66 -14.19 -24.38 4.13
C SER A 66 -13.32 -24.81 2.95
N ALA A 67 -13.59 -26.01 2.42
CA ALA A 67 -12.92 -26.52 1.22
C ALA A 67 -13.14 -25.63 -0.04
N LEU A 68 -14.15 -24.74 -0.01
CA LEU A 68 -14.38 -23.75 -1.06
C LEU A 68 -13.30 -22.66 -1.09
N ASP A 69 -12.56 -22.49 0.02
CA ASP A 69 -11.58 -21.43 0.21
C ASP A 69 -10.15 -21.84 -0.18
N VAL A 70 -9.97 -23.10 -0.56
CA VAL A 70 -8.69 -23.63 -1.04
C VAL A 70 -8.20 -22.85 -2.26
N GLY A 71 -6.95 -22.36 -2.20
CA GLY A 71 -6.32 -21.60 -3.27
C GLY A 71 -6.74 -20.13 -3.34
N MET A 72 -7.63 -19.66 -2.46
CA MET A 72 -7.89 -18.24 -2.28
C MET A 72 -6.77 -17.55 -1.49
N VAL A 73 -6.76 -16.23 -1.54
CA VAL A 73 -5.77 -15.40 -0.83
C VAL A 73 -6.44 -14.77 0.37
N ILE A 74 -5.87 -14.99 1.55
CA ILE A 74 -6.18 -14.21 2.75
C ILE A 74 -5.24 -13.00 2.78
N SER A 75 -5.82 -11.81 2.88
CA SER A 75 -5.11 -10.54 2.95
C SER A 75 -5.49 -9.85 4.25
N THR A 76 -4.51 -9.56 5.09
CA THR A 76 -4.73 -8.90 6.38
C THR A 76 -3.70 -7.80 6.63
N ARG A 77 -4.04 -6.83 7.48
CA ARG A 77 -3.15 -5.77 7.97
C ARG A 77 -2.66 -6.10 9.38
N GLY A 78 -1.62 -5.40 9.84
CA GLY A 78 -1.01 -5.64 11.15
C GLY A 78 0.41 -6.20 11.07
N VAL A 79 1.08 -6.06 9.92
CA VAL A 79 2.50 -6.45 9.76
C VAL A 79 3.41 -5.68 10.73
N GLU A 80 2.99 -4.50 11.19
CA GLU A 80 3.63 -3.70 12.24
C GLU A 80 3.71 -4.38 13.61
N HIS A 81 2.96 -5.46 13.79
CA HIS A 81 2.91 -6.25 15.01
C HIS A 81 3.53 -7.64 14.79
N HIS A 82 4.54 -7.76 13.93
CA HIS A 82 5.20 -9.04 13.62
C HIS A 82 4.22 -10.17 13.29
N LEU A 83 3.24 -9.86 12.43
CA LEU A 83 2.19 -10.79 12.06
C LEU A 83 2.76 -12.11 11.52
N GLU A 84 2.30 -13.21 12.12
CA GLU A 84 2.46 -14.57 11.61
C GLU A 84 1.09 -15.16 11.30
N ILE A 85 0.98 -15.85 10.16
CA ILE A 85 -0.23 -16.52 9.71
C ILE A 85 0.10 -18.00 9.62
N CYS A 86 -0.63 -18.81 10.38
CA CYS A 86 -0.47 -20.25 10.43
C CYS A 86 -1.81 -20.94 10.14
N MET A 87 -1.75 -22.20 9.73
CA MET A 87 -2.92 -23.08 9.63
C MET A 87 -2.50 -24.39 10.29
N GLY A 88 -3.12 -24.70 11.43
CA GLY A 88 -2.65 -25.71 12.38
C GLY A 88 -1.15 -25.61 12.65
N ASP A 89 -0.40 -26.65 12.29
CA ASP A 89 1.06 -26.72 12.51
C ASP A 89 1.89 -26.06 11.40
N GLN A 90 1.28 -25.66 10.29
CA GLN A 90 1.97 -25.06 9.16
C GLN A 90 1.99 -23.53 9.23
N VAL A 91 3.19 -22.94 9.27
CA VAL A 91 3.38 -21.48 9.12
C VAL A 91 3.25 -21.12 7.64
N LEU A 92 2.24 -20.33 7.29
CA LEU A 92 1.97 -19.90 5.91
C LEU A 92 2.64 -18.57 5.58
N TYR A 93 2.76 -17.68 6.56
CA TYR A 93 3.48 -16.43 6.44
C TYR A 93 4.10 -16.03 7.76
N GLN A 94 5.36 -15.62 7.70
CA GLN A 94 6.07 -15.06 8.83
C GLN A 94 6.74 -13.78 8.36
N TYR A 95 6.40 -12.66 9.01
CA TYR A 95 7.12 -11.43 8.74
C TYR A 95 8.55 -11.53 9.29
N ARG A 96 9.49 -11.91 8.43
CA ARG A 96 10.91 -11.96 8.77
C ARG A 96 11.49 -10.55 8.69
N ASN A 97 12.04 -10.06 9.79
CA ASN A 97 12.75 -8.78 9.82
C ASN A 97 13.78 -8.73 8.69
N GLN A 98 13.54 -7.85 7.71
CA GLN A 98 14.56 -7.50 6.73
C GLN A 98 15.68 -6.71 7.45
N GLU A 99 16.91 -6.76 6.93
CA GLU A 99 18.09 -6.09 7.52
C GLU A 99 17.90 -4.57 7.76
N PHE A 100 16.85 -3.96 7.20
CA PHE A 100 16.44 -2.60 7.43
C PHE A 100 15.15 -2.52 8.26
N GLN A 101 15.22 -1.93 9.46
CA GLN A 101 14.04 -1.72 10.30
C GLN A 101 13.12 -0.67 9.66
N LYS A 102 11.98 -1.11 9.12
CA LYS A 102 10.94 -0.21 8.61
C LYS A 102 10.26 0.52 9.77
N ASN A 103 9.92 1.79 9.60
CA ASN A 103 9.18 2.56 10.61
C ASN A 103 7.74 2.00 10.78
N LEU A 104 7.15 2.11 11.97
CA LEU A 104 5.79 1.62 12.31
C LEU A 104 4.73 2.09 11.30
N GLN A 105 4.83 3.35 10.84
CA GLN A 105 3.91 3.94 9.87
C GLN A 105 4.02 3.32 8.46
N MET A 106 5.17 2.73 8.11
CA MET A 106 5.35 2.02 6.85
C MET A 106 4.87 0.57 6.98
N GLN A 107 5.12 -0.07 8.13
CA GLN A 107 4.67 -1.44 8.40
C GLN A 107 3.14 -1.54 8.40
N GLY A 108 2.43 -0.54 8.95
CA GLY A 108 0.95 -0.47 8.94
C GLY A 108 0.29 -0.28 7.57
N LYS A 109 1.07 0.01 6.52
CA LYS A 109 0.57 0.12 5.14
C LYS A 109 0.76 -1.18 4.34
N ILE A 110 1.45 -2.17 4.89
CA ILE A 110 1.76 -3.43 4.22
C ILE A 110 0.63 -4.42 4.52
N TRP A 111 0.18 -5.11 3.48
CA TRP A 111 -0.74 -6.23 3.63
C TRP A 111 0.06 -7.54 3.62
N ALA A 112 -0.37 -8.50 4.41
CA ALA A 112 0.10 -9.87 4.36
C ALA A 112 -0.86 -10.68 3.49
N ASP A 113 -0.47 -10.93 2.24
CA ASP A 113 -1.21 -11.72 1.27
C ASP A 113 -0.67 -13.17 1.29
N VAL A 114 -1.52 -14.15 1.61
CA VAL A 114 -1.14 -15.55 1.76
C VAL A 114 -2.10 -16.45 1.01
N PHE A 115 -1.56 -17.40 0.24
CA PHE A 115 -2.37 -18.42 -0.43
C PHE A 115 -2.79 -19.51 0.56
N LEU A 116 -4.08 -19.80 0.60
CA LEU A 116 -4.66 -20.86 1.43
C LEU A 116 -4.30 -22.24 0.85
N PRO A 117 -3.68 -23.14 1.65
CA PRO A 117 -3.19 -24.45 1.19
C PRO A 117 -4.36 -25.42 0.94
N LYS A 118 -4.04 -26.61 0.40
CA LYS A 118 -5.05 -27.65 0.11
C LYS A 118 -5.76 -28.21 1.36
N GLU A 119 -5.19 -27.98 2.54
CA GLU A 119 -5.69 -28.41 3.85
C GLU A 119 -6.72 -27.43 4.45
N THR A 120 -7.08 -26.37 3.71
CA THR A 120 -8.06 -25.36 4.14
C THR A 120 -9.43 -25.99 4.44
N GLY A 121 -9.93 -25.74 5.64
CA GLY A 121 -11.20 -26.28 6.15
C GLY A 121 -11.07 -27.57 6.97
N GLN A 122 -9.86 -28.11 7.13
CA GLN A 122 -9.56 -29.20 8.08
C GLN A 122 -9.00 -28.66 9.40
N GLU A 123 -8.16 -27.63 9.32
CA GLU A 123 -7.52 -27.00 10.48
C GLU A 123 -7.87 -25.50 10.56
N PRO A 124 -7.95 -24.93 11.78
CA PRO A 124 -8.25 -23.52 11.96
C PRO A 124 -7.06 -22.66 11.48
N VAL A 125 -7.37 -21.51 10.88
CA VAL A 125 -6.37 -20.48 10.60
C VAL A 125 -6.06 -19.72 11.88
N CYS A 126 -4.78 -19.53 12.14
CA CYS A 126 -4.26 -18.77 13.25
C CYS A 126 -3.57 -17.49 12.76
N LEU A 127 -3.91 -16.36 13.38
CA LEU A 127 -3.19 -15.09 13.25
C LEU A 127 -2.52 -14.78 14.58
N ILE A 128 -1.20 -14.63 14.55
CA ILE A 128 -0.39 -14.32 15.71
C ILE A 128 0.16 -12.91 15.53
N TYR A 129 -0.10 -12.04 16.50
CA TYR A 129 0.45 -10.70 16.56
C TYR A 129 1.29 -10.53 17.83
N GLU A 130 2.42 -9.83 17.71
CA GLU A 130 3.23 -9.35 18.84
C GLU A 130 2.83 -7.93 19.21
N GLY A 131 2.28 -7.77 20.41
CA GLY A 131 1.88 -6.50 21.00
C GLY A 131 2.65 -6.17 22.27
N LYS A 132 2.22 -5.10 22.96
CA LYS A 132 2.71 -4.80 24.31
C LYS A 132 2.02 -5.73 25.31
N LYS A 133 2.75 -6.17 26.35
CA LYS A 133 2.20 -6.97 27.45
C LYS A 133 0.97 -6.29 28.07
N ASN A 134 -0.15 -7.01 28.15
CA ASN A 134 -1.46 -6.51 28.60
C ASN A 134 -1.97 -5.27 27.83
N GLY A 135 -1.47 -5.04 26.61
CA GLY A 135 -1.90 -3.96 25.74
C GLY A 135 -3.16 -4.30 24.96
N GLN A 136 -3.81 -3.26 24.44
CA GLN A 136 -4.89 -3.36 23.47
C GLN A 136 -4.32 -3.22 22.05
N LEU A 137 -4.71 -4.15 21.16
CA LEU A 137 -4.36 -4.12 19.75
C LEU A 137 -5.64 -3.96 18.93
N TYR A 138 -5.68 -2.97 18.04
CA TYR A 138 -6.80 -2.83 17.12
C TYR A 138 -6.51 -3.62 15.84
N ILE A 139 -7.30 -4.65 15.58
CA ILE A 139 -7.09 -5.57 14.46
C ILE A 139 -8.20 -5.35 13.44
N GLN A 140 -7.81 -5.10 12.18
CA GLN A 140 -8.75 -5.00 11.06
C GLN A 140 -9.19 -6.40 10.61
N ALA A 141 -10.42 -6.52 10.11
CA ALA A 141 -10.92 -7.80 9.58
C ALA A 141 -10.10 -8.23 8.35
N PRO A 142 -9.57 -9.46 8.33
CA PRO A 142 -8.96 -10.03 7.13
C PRO A 142 -9.96 -10.13 5.99
N ILE A 143 -9.50 -9.96 4.77
CA ILE A 143 -10.31 -10.17 3.56
C ILE A 143 -9.86 -11.45 2.86
N ILE A 144 -10.82 -12.19 2.30
CA ILE A 144 -10.56 -13.40 1.51
C ILE A 144 -11.17 -13.23 0.13
N GLY A 145 -10.42 -13.66 -0.88
CA GLY A 145 -10.92 -13.78 -2.23
C GLY A 145 -9.87 -14.33 -3.18
N SER A 146 -10.22 -14.46 -4.46
CA SER A 146 -9.22 -14.76 -5.49
C SER A 146 -8.13 -13.69 -5.55
N PHE A 147 -6.89 -14.08 -5.92
CA PHE A 147 -5.76 -13.15 -6.02
C PHE A 147 -6.09 -11.91 -6.87
N ALA A 148 -6.75 -12.11 -8.03
CA ALA A 148 -7.18 -11.00 -8.89
C ALA A 148 -8.18 -10.06 -8.20
N ALA A 149 -9.09 -10.59 -7.39
CA ALA A 149 -10.08 -9.81 -6.67
C ALA A 149 -9.47 -9.01 -5.51
N VAL A 150 -8.53 -9.62 -4.77
CA VAL A 150 -7.76 -8.96 -3.70
C VAL A 150 -6.92 -7.81 -4.24
N ILE A 151 -6.17 -8.04 -5.33
CA ILE A 151 -5.42 -6.99 -6.03
C ILE A 151 -6.35 -5.86 -6.48
N ARG A 152 -7.51 -6.19 -7.05
CA ARG A 152 -8.48 -5.19 -7.47
C ARG A 152 -9.00 -4.37 -6.29
N ASN A 153 -9.24 -5.00 -5.13
CA ASN A 153 -9.66 -4.29 -3.93
C ASN A 153 -8.56 -3.34 -3.43
N HIS A 154 -7.30 -3.79 -3.41
CA HIS A 154 -6.15 -2.94 -3.08
C HIS A 154 -6.01 -1.74 -4.02
N VAL A 155 -6.24 -1.94 -5.32
CA VAL A 155 -6.24 -0.86 -6.32
C VAL A 155 -7.41 0.11 -6.13
N LYS A 156 -8.60 -0.38 -5.75
CA LYS A 156 -9.76 0.46 -5.42
C LYS A 156 -9.48 1.33 -4.20
N GLU A 157 -8.87 0.78 -3.15
CA GLU A 157 -8.47 1.58 -1.97
C GLU A 157 -7.41 2.64 -2.32
N ALA A 158 -6.49 2.31 -3.23
CA ALA A 158 -5.47 3.25 -3.72
C ALA A 158 -5.99 4.23 -4.79
N PHE A 159 -7.27 4.20 -5.18
CA PHE A 159 -7.81 4.97 -6.31
C PHE A 159 -7.55 6.47 -6.21
N PHE A 160 -7.87 7.07 -5.05
CA PHE A 160 -7.68 8.50 -4.85
C PHE A 160 -6.21 8.90 -4.95
N SER A 161 -5.31 8.09 -4.40
CA SER A 161 -3.86 8.31 -4.50
C SER A 161 -3.37 8.19 -5.94
N VAL A 162 -3.84 7.19 -6.69
CA VAL A 162 -3.50 7.01 -8.11
C VAL A 162 -4.00 8.19 -8.96
N LEU A 163 -5.21 8.68 -8.70
CA LEU A 163 -5.78 9.83 -9.41
C LEU A 163 -4.94 11.09 -9.18
N ILE A 164 -4.51 11.33 -7.95
CA ILE A 164 -3.63 12.47 -7.62
C ILE A 164 -2.27 12.34 -8.33
N MET A 165 -1.65 11.15 -8.31
CA MET A 165 -0.39 10.90 -9.04
C MET A 165 -0.54 11.15 -10.55
N LEU A 166 -1.63 10.72 -11.18
CA LEU A 166 -1.86 11.01 -12.61
C LEU A 166 -2.06 12.49 -12.90
N GLY A 167 -2.74 13.20 -11.99
CA GLY A 167 -2.91 14.65 -12.09
C GLY A 167 -1.56 15.38 -12.04
N MET A 168 -0.72 15.02 -11.07
CA MET A 168 0.64 15.55 -10.94
C MET A 168 1.51 15.22 -12.17
N LEU A 169 1.44 13.99 -12.68
CA LEU A 169 2.13 13.59 -13.91
C LEU A 169 1.68 14.40 -15.11
N GLY A 170 0.37 14.62 -15.25
CA GLY A 170 -0.21 15.43 -16.32
C GLY A 170 0.27 16.88 -16.28
N LEU A 171 0.30 17.49 -15.10
CA LEU A 171 0.85 18.83 -14.92
C LEU A 171 2.36 18.88 -15.18
N GLY A 172 3.10 17.84 -14.79
CA GLY A 172 4.53 17.69 -15.06
C GLY A 172 4.83 17.65 -16.55
N VAL A 173 4.14 16.77 -17.29
CA VAL A 173 4.27 16.66 -18.76
C VAL A 173 3.85 17.95 -19.45
N ALA A 174 2.73 18.57 -19.03
CA ALA A 174 2.30 19.86 -19.59
C ALA A 174 3.35 20.96 -19.38
N SER A 175 3.98 21.00 -18.19
CA SER A 175 5.05 21.95 -17.88
C SER A 175 6.29 21.74 -18.76
N VAL A 176 6.66 20.49 -19.08
CA VAL A 176 7.73 20.18 -20.03
C VAL A 176 7.37 20.65 -21.45
N ILE A 177 6.13 20.38 -21.91
CA ILE A 177 5.67 20.77 -23.25
C ILE A 177 5.69 22.30 -23.38
N ILE A 178 5.18 23.03 -22.38
CA ILE A 178 5.21 24.49 -22.36
C ILE A 178 6.66 24.99 -22.41
N TYR A 179 7.56 24.39 -21.62
CA TYR A 179 8.98 24.75 -21.66
C TYR A 179 9.60 24.55 -23.05
N LEU A 180 9.35 23.40 -23.70
CA LEU A 180 9.85 23.12 -25.04
C LEU A 180 9.28 24.08 -26.09
N TYR A 181 7.99 24.42 -25.97
CA TYR A 181 7.31 25.38 -26.84
C TYR A 181 7.92 26.79 -26.73
N ILE A 182 8.12 27.26 -25.50
CA ILE A 182 8.70 28.59 -25.23
C ILE A 182 10.18 28.62 -25.66
N ARG A 183 10.93 27.52 -25.43
CA ARG A 183 12.31 27.38 -25.91
C ARG A 183 12.40 27.43 -27.43
N HIS A 184 11.45 26.81 -28.13
CA HIS A 184 11.39 26.90 -29.59
C HIS A 184 11.13 28.33 -30.08
N ARG A 185 10.36 29.12 -29.31
CA ARG A 185 10.13 30.56 -29.54
C ARG A 185 11.25 31.47 -29.03
N GLN A 186 12.42 30.92 -28.65
CA GLN A 186 13.61 31.67 -28.21
C GLN A 186 13.45 32.49 -26.92
N ILE A 187 12.47 32.17 -26.08
CA ILE A 187 12.29 32.81 -24.77
C ILE A 187 12.85 31.87 -23.69
N GLU A 188 13.83 32.32 -22.90
CA GLU A 188 14.42 31.48 -21.84
C GLU A 188 13.63 31.57 -20.52
N GLU A 189 12.52 30.82 -20.41
CA GLU A 189 11.74 30.69 -19.17
C GLU A 189 12.06 29.40 -18.41
N LYS A 190 13.09 29.41 -17.56
CA LYS A 190 13.55 28.22 -16.78
C LYS A 190 12.61 27.80 -15.64
N ARG A 191 11.51 28.54 -15.40
CA ARG A 191 10.56 28.31 -14.30
C ARG A 191 9.71 27.06 -14.52
N PHE A 192 9.16 26.91 -15.73
CA PHE A 192 8.34 25.74 -16.09
C PHE A 192 9.13 24.43 -16.01
N LEU A 193 10.43 24.48 -16.34
CA LEU A 193 11.32 23.34 -16.20
C LEU A 193 11.53 22.94 -14.73
N ASN A 194 11.66 23.91 -13.81
CA ASN A 194 11.78 23.61 -12.38
C ASN A 194 10.48 23.01 -11.82
N VAL A 195 9.31 23.51 -12.25
CA VAL A 195 8.00 22.94 -11.87
C VAL A 195 7.84 21.52 -12.41
N ALA A 196 8.25 21.27 -13.65
CA ALA A 196 8.25 19.93 -14.23
C ALA A 196 9.12 18.95 -13.43
N TYR A 197 10.36 19.34 -13.10
CA TYR A 197 11.25 18.49 -12.30
C TYR A 197 10.70 18.21 -10.90
N PHE A 198 10.07 19.20 -10.27
CA PHE A 198 9.42 19.02 -8.97
C PHE A 198 8.30 17.97 -9.06
N LEU A 199 7.38 18.11 -10.02
CA LEU A 199 6.23 17.21 -10.17
C LEU A 199 6.66 15.78 -10.51
N ILE A 200 7.65 15.60 -11.38
CA ILE A 200 8.17 14.27 -11.73
C ILE A 200 8.84 13.61 -10.52
N LEU A 201 9.60 14.36 -9.71
CA LEU A 201 10.19 13.85 -8.47
C LEU A 201 9.11 13.49 -7.43
N CYS A 202 8.04 14.29 -7.33
CA CYS A 202 6.88 13.96 -6.48
C CYS A 202 6.20 12.66 -6.90
N ASP A 203 5.92 12.47 -8.19
CA ASP A 203 5.32 11.23 -8.68
C ASP A 203 6.22 10.02 -8.40
N PHE A 204 7.52 10.16 -8.67
CA PHE A 204 8.49 9.09 -8.44
C PHE A 204 8.56 8.71 -6.96
N TRP A 205 8.55 9.71 -6.08
CA TRP A 205 8.49 9.49 -4.64
C TRP A 205 7.17 8.82 -4.21
N CYS A 206 6.01 9.29 -4.70
CA CYS A 206 4.72 8.71 -4.36
C CYS A 206 4.61 7.24 -4.77
N ILE A 207 5.20 6.86 -5.92
CA ILE A 207 5.26 5.47 -6.38
C ILE A 207 6.09 4.62 -5.41
N LEU A 208 7.27 5.11 -5.00
CA LEU A 208 8.18 4.36 -4.12
C LEU A 208 7.72 4.32 -2.66
N ASP A 209 7.00 5.35 -2.18
CA ASP A 209 6.38 5.34 -0.85
C ASP A 209 5.11 4.48 -0.80
N SER A 210 4.52 4.13 -1.95
CA SER A 210 3.30 3.34 -2.00
C SER A 210 3.47 1.95 -1.36
N GLY A 211 2.46 1.50 -0.62
CA GLY A 211 2.44 0.17 -0.01
C GLY A 211 2.57 -0.96 -1.04
N MET A 212 2.09 -0.74 -2.26
CA MET A 212 2.21 -1.67 -3.38
C MET A 212 3.67 -1.93 -3.77
N TYR A 213 4.50 -0.89 -3.90
CA TYR A 213 5.93 -1.10 -4.18
C TYR A 213 6.64 -1.82 -3.02
N GLN A 214 6.23 -1.53 -1.78
CA GLN A 214 6.81 -2.17 -0.59
C GLN A 214 6.42 -3.65 -0.44
N MET A 215 5.29 -4.07 -1.01
CA MET A 215 4.84 -5.47 -1.03
C MET A 215 5.44 -6.27 -2.18
N TYR A 216 5.44 -5.72 -3.40
CA TYR A 216 5.83 -6.45 -4.61
C TYR A 216 7.29 -6.19 -5.05
N GLY A 217 7.97 -5.22 -4.44
CA GLY A 217 9.34 -4.86 -4.76
C GLY A 217 10.34 -5.91 -4.29
N ARG A 218 11.06 -6.53 -5.23
CA ARG A 218 12.13 -7.51 -4.96
C ARG A 218 13.27 -6.96 -4.08
N GLN A 219 13.44 -5.63 -4.05
CA GLN A 219 14.44 -4.91 -3.24
C GLN A 219 13.79 -3.72 -2.52
N THR A 220 12.94 -4.03 -1.53
CA THR A 220 12.25 -3.05 -0.68
C THR A 220 13.20 -2.01 -0.07
N ALA A 221 14.37 -2.43 0.43
CA ALA A 221 15.34 -1.55 1.07
C ALA A 221 15.91 -0.48 0.11
N ALA A 222 16.25 -0.89 -1.13
CA ALA A 222 16.74 0.04 -2.14
C ALA A 222 15.66 1.05 -2.52
N GLY A 223 14.42 0.61 -2.71
CA GLY A 223 13.32 1.52 -3.03
C GLY A 223 12.98 2.51 -1.91
N THR A 224 13.05 2.09 -0.64
CA THR A 224 12.89 3.01 0.50
C THR A 224 14.01 4.06 0.54
N LEU A 225 15.26 3.67 0.32
CA LEU A 225 16.39 4.61 0.23
C LEU A 225 16.20 5.58 -0.94
N ILE A 226 15.81 5.10 -2.12
CA ILE A 226 15.56 5.93 -3.29
C ILE A 226 14.39 6.89 -3.03
N SER A 227 13.33 6.43 -2.36
CA SER A 227 12.22 7.30 -1.92
C SER A 227 12.72 8.41 -1.00
N PHE A 228 13.54 8.07 0.00
CA PHE A 228 14.15 9.05 0.90
C PHE A 228 14.98 10.10 0.14
N TYR A 229 15.83 9.67 -0.81
CA TYR A 229 16.60 10.59 -1.64
C TYR A 229 15.72 11.44 -2.55
N ALA A 230 14.67 10.87 -3.14
CA ALA A 230 13.72 11.60 -3.98
C ALA A 230 13.03 12.71 -3.18
N PHE A 231 12.59 12.40 -1.94
CA PHE A 231 12.03 13.39 -1.01
C PHE A 231 13.01 14.53 -0.71
N MET A 232 14.25 14.21 -0.36
CA MET A 232 15.27 15.21 -0.08
C MET A 232 15.57 16.10 -1.30
N LEU A 233 15.52 15.53 -2.51
CA LEU A 233 15.75 16.25 -3.76
C LEU A 233 14.60 17.17 -4.19
N MET A 234 13.38 17.00 -3.68
CA MET A 234 12.23 17.86 -4.02
C MET A 234 12.47 19.34 -3.69
N SER A 235 13.28 19.62 -2.66
CA SER A 235 13.65 20.99 -2.27
C SER A 235 14.49 21.71 -3.33
N VAL A 236 15.27 20.98 -4.14
CA VAL A 236 16.22 21.56 -5.12
C VAL A 236 15.50 22.28 -6.27
N PRO A 237 14.52 21.68 -6.97
CA PRO A 237 13.72 22.39 -7.97
C PRO A 237 13.00 23.62 -7.41
N MET A 238 12.48 23.54 -6.19
CA MET A 238 11.79 24.66 -5.55
C MET A 238 12.73 25.85 -5.30
N LEU A 239 13.93 25.61 -4.77
CA LEU A 239 14.94 26.65 -4.58
C LEU A 239 15.35 27.28 -5.92
N ARG A 240 15.55 26.48 -6.97
CA ARG A 240 15.83 26.99 -8.33
C ARG A 240 14.67 27.83 -8.88
N PHE A 241 13.42 27.46 -8.59
CA PHE A 241 12.25 28.24 -8.99
C PHE A 241 12.23 29.61 -8.31
N VAL A 242 12.48 29.68 -7.00
CA VAL A 242 12.56 30.93 -6.25
C VAL A 242 13.70 31.81 -6.77
N GLN A 243 14.89 31.24 -6.95
CA GLN A 243 16.05 31.97 -7.49
C GLN A 243 15.77 32.57 -8.87
N ASN A 244 15.19 31.78 -9.79
CA ASN A 244 14.79 32.25 -11.13
C ASN A 244 13.66 33.29 -11.08
N THR A 245 12.87 33.32 -10.01
CA THR A 245 11.82 34.32 -9.80
C THR A 245 12.41 35.66 -9.33
N VAL A 246 13.29 35.62 -8.32
CA VAL A 246 13.96 36.81 -7.77
C VAL A 246 14.92 37.43 -8.79
N ARG A 247 15.69 36.62 -9.52
CA ARG A 247 16.65 37.11 -10.52
C ARG A 247 15.98 37.84 -11.68
N LYS A 248 14.80 37.38 -12.13
CA LYS A 248 14.00 38.09 -13.14
C LYS A 248 13.45 39.42 -12.61
N LYS A 249 13.02 39.49 -11.34
CA LYS A 249 12.59 40.75 -10.71
C LYS A 249 13.73 41.78 -10.63
N ARG A 250 14.95 41.33 -10.30
CA ARG A 250 16.14 42.20 -10.28
C ARG A 250 16.51 42.73 -11.67
N ALA A 251 16.36 41.92 -12.72
CA ALA A 251 16.67 42.33 -14.10
C ALA A 251 15.63 43.28 -14.74
N VAL A 252 14.42 43.38 -14.17
CA VAL A 252 13.37 44.30 -14.65
C VAL A 252 13.34 45.60 -13.85
N GLY A 253 14.00 45.64 -12.68
CA GLY A 253 14.11 46.81 -11.81
C GLY A 253 15.42 47.60 -11.95
N SER A 254 16.28 47.23 -12.90
CA SER A 254 17.51 47.94 -13.30
C SER A 254 17.36 48.50 -14.70
#